data_AF-A0A2R7N1W7-F1
#
_entry.id   AF-A0A2R7N1W7-F1
#
_cell.length_a   1.000
_cell.length_b   1.000
_cell.length_c   1.000
_cell.angle_alpha   90.00
_cell.angle_beta   90.00
_cell.angle_gamma   90.00
#
_symmetry.space_group_name_H-M   'P 1'
#
loop_
_entity.id
_entity.type
_entity.pdbx_description
1 polymer ?
#
loop_
_entity_poly.entity_id
_entity_poly.type
_entity_poly.pdbx_seq_one_letter_code
_entity_poly.pdbx_strand_id
1 'polypeptide(L)'
;MKHFTTTIFLLVFASVFSQKSTKIFTSDIDNFWIAYDSIQKTNDHSKKLDLIKKLYTDKATKGLKAFMDARDYHDSLYVKIIDKYPKFWNSVRPNTLMIKTKTNELEASVGRLKEIYPELKDAEMYFTIGGLNSGGTVSGNMVLVGAELATGLPSTDASEFKDEWLKGVFAKQSLDNIVSLNIHEYIHTQQVGDRRRVLSQSIKEGACDLISELVINKPLERKYLSYGAAHAAEVKELFKKEMFTGNFTNWLYNGRQKGESADLGYYVGYEICKLYYQHAKDKKQAVKDIIELNYDNDKAVENFLTQSKFFKEKTSDLMKEYRKKSPDVVKIDPANGSVGVNPGTKEIRITFSKEMVPEYYSFNLSEKGKEYMPITKVIGMENNDKTLVLGVDLKPNKEYEFVLTNKSFRSKEG
;
A
#
# COMPACT_ATOMS: atom_id res chain seq x y z
N MET A 1 -33.87 -22.20 71.40
CA MET A 1 -33.91 -21.16 70.35
C MET A 1 -32.80 -21.40 69.33
N LYS A 2 -33.09 -22.04 68.19
CA LYS A 2 -32.29 -21.95 66.97
C LYS A 2 -33.26 -22.07 65.80
N HIS A 3 -33.56 -20.93 65.17
CA HIS A 3 -34.34 -20.87 63.94
C HIS A 3 -33.43 -21.30 62.77
N PHE A 4 -33.87 -22.28 61.99
CA PHE A 4 -33.29 -22.59 60.70
C PHE A 4 -34.01 -21.77 59.64
N THR A 5 -33.33 -20.77 59.08
CA THR A 5 -33.81 -19.97 57.96
C THR A 5 -33.24 -20.56 56.68
N THR A 6 -34.08 -21.20 55.87
CA THR A 6 -33.68 -21.72 54.55
C THR A 6 -33.83 -20.61 53.51
N THR A 7 -32.72 -20.02 53.09
CA THR A 7 -32.68 -19.03 52.00
C THR A 7 -32.52 -19.77 50.66
N ILE A 8 -33.57 -19.78 49.84
CA ILE A 8 -33.52 -20.26 48.44
C ILE A 8 -32.90 -19.16 47.59
N PHE A 9 -31.72 -19.42 47.02
CA PHE A 9 -31.07 -18.54 46.05
C PHE A 9 -31.58 -18.89 44.64
N LEU A 10 -32.46 -18.03 44.08
CA LEU A 10 -32.84 -18.09 42.67
C LEU A 10 -31.71 -17.47 41.83
N LEU A 11 -30.94 -18.32 41.14
CA LEU A 11 -30.00 -17.91 40.10
C LEU A 11 -30.77 -17.62 38.80
N VAL A 12 -31.05 -16.33 38.57
CA VAL A 12 -31.54 -15.85 37.26
C VAL A 12 -30.34 -15.79 36.32
N PHE A 13 -30.25 -16.74 35.39
CA PHE A 13 -29.37 -16.62 34.24
C PHE A 13 -29.92 -15.55 33.30
N ALA A 14 -29.43 -14.33 33.44
CA ALA A 14 -29.62 -13.31 32.42
C ALA A 14 -28.70 -13.66 31.23
N SER A 15 -29.29 -14.20 30.17
CA SER A 15 -28.64 -14.33 28.87
C SER A 15 -28.38 -12.93 28.32
N VAL A 16 -27.21 -12.36 28.63
CA VAL A 16 -26.74 -11.14 27.99
C VAL A 16 -26.37 -11.51 26.55
N PHE A 17 -27.33 -11.39 25.64
CA PHE A 17 -27.02 -11.36 24.22
C PHE A 17 -26.21 -10.09 23.96
N SER A 18 -24.88 -10.22 23.96
CA SER A 18 -24.01 -9.21 23.37
C SER A 18 -24.41 -9.10 21.91
N GLN A 19 -25.18 -8.07 21.57
CA GLN A 19 -25.54 -7.75 20.20
C GLN A 19 -24.23 -7.50 19.45
N LYS A 20 -23.82 -8.46 18.60
CA LYS A 20 -22.67 -8.31 17.71
C LYS A 20 -22.97 -7.10 16.85
N SER A 21 -22.30 -5.98 17.11
CA SER A 21 -22.26 -4.86 16.18
C SER A 21 -21.59 -5.38 14.91
N THR A 22 -22.38 -5.57 13.86
CA THR A 22 -21.86 -5.91 12.54
C THR A 22 -21.17 -4.66 12.00
N LYS A 23 -19.83 -4.70 11.90
CA LYS A 23 -19.00 -3.57 11.44
C LYS A 23 -18.75 -3.63 9.93
N ILE A 24 -19.70 -4.17 9.18
CA ILE A 24 -19.62 -4.33 7.73
C ILE A 24 -20.76 -3.57 7.06
N PHE A 25 -20.42 -2.60 6.22
CA PHE A 25 -21.36 -1.69 5.59
C PHE A 25 -21.33 -1.87 4.07
N THR A 26 -22.50 -2.07 3.47
CA THR A 26 -22.66 -2.33 2.02
C THR A 26 -23.70 -1.44 1.35
N SER A 27 -24.32 -0.52 2.10
CA SER A 27 -25.41 0.34 1.60
C SER A 27 -25.00 1.25 0.45
N ASP A 28 -23.71 1.60 0.36
CA ASP A 28 -23.18 2.42 -0.73
C ASP A 28 -23.31 1.71 -2.09
N ILE A 29 -23.23 0.38 -2.12
CA ILE A 29 -23.45 -0.40 -3.36
C ILE A 29 -24.89 -0.19 -3.86
N ASP A 30 -25.88 -0.29 -2.97
CA ASP A 30 -27.28 -0.10 -3.35
C ASP A 30 -27.55 1.34 -3.80
N ASN A 31 -27.04 2.31 -3.04
CA ASN A 31 -27.20 3.74 -3.34
C ASN A 31 -26.62 4.08 -4.72
N PHE A 32 -25.44 3.53 -5.04
CA PHE A 32 -24.85 3.70 -6.36
C PHE A 32 -25.73 3.13 -7.48
N TRP A 33 -26.25 1.92 -7.33
CA TRP A 33 -27.08 1.32 -8.39
C TRP A 33 -28.41 2.06 -8.59
N ILE A 34 -29.01 2.59 -7.51
CA ILE A 34 -30.17 3.48 -7.60
C ILE A 34 -29.81 4.77 -8.38
N ALA A 35 -28.65 5.35 -8.10
CA ALA A 35 -28.16 6.52 -8.81
C ALA A 35 -27.88 6.22 -10.30
N TYR A 36 -27.18 5.11 -10.59
CA TYR A 36 -26.88 4.63 -11.93
C TYR A 36 -28.16 4.48 -12.77
N ASP A 37 -29.15 3.73 -12.28
CA ASP A 37 -30.42 3.51 -12.98
C ASP A 37 -31.21 4.82 -13.20
N SER A 38 -31.06 5.79 -12.31
CA SER A 38 -31.69 7.11 -12.45
C SER A 38 -30.98 7.97 -13.49
N ILE A 39 -29.65 7.94 -13.51
CA ILE A 39 -28.80 8.67 -14.46
C ILE A 39 -29.04 8.21 -15.90
N GLN A 40 -29.26 6.92 -16.12
CA GLN A 40 -29.55 6.35 -17.44
C GLN A 40 -30.87 6.86 -18.06
N LYS A 41 -31.77 7.46 -17.26
CA LYS A 41 -33.06 8.00 -17.73
C LYS A 41 -32.98 9.42 -18.27
N THR A 42 -31.80 10.03 -18.30
CA THR A 42 -31.62 11.40 -18.77
C THR A 42 -30.29 11.60 -19.51
N ASN A 43 -30.29 12.49 -20.50
CA ASN A 43 -29.07 12.92 -21.21
C ASN A 43 -28.56 14.28 -20.72
N ASP A 44 -29.27 14.93 -19.80
CA ASP A 44 -28.91 16.23 -19.24
C ASP A 44 -27.80 16.07 -18.18
N HIS A 45 -26.61 16.61 -18.46
CA HIS A 45 -25.45 16.47 -17.59
C HIS A 45 -25.67 17.06 -16.20
N SER A 46 -26.33 18.22 -16.10
CA SER A 46 -26.63 18.86 -14.81
C SER A 46 -27.57 17.99 -13.98
N LYS A 47 -28.60 17.39 -14.62
CA LYS A 47 -29.48 16.44 -13.93
C LYS A 47 -28.73 15.18 -13.47
N LYS A 48 -27.77 14.68 -14.25
CA LYS A 48 -26.93 13.54 -13.83
C LYS A 48 -26.10 13.87 -12.59
N LEU A 49 -25.51 15.07 -12.53
CA LEU A 49 -24.78 15.56 -11.36
C LEU A 49 -25.69 15.66 -10.13
N ASP A 50 -26.89 16.23 -10.28
CA ASP A 50 -27.87 16.31 -9.19
C ASP A 50 -28.29 14.92 -8.69
N LEU A 51 -28.48 13.97 -9.62
CA LEU A 51 -28.86 12.59 -9.30
C LEU A 51 -27.76 11.84 -8.55
N ILE A 52 -26.51 11.87 -9.03
CA ILE A 52 -25.41 11.19 -8.34
C ILE A 52 -25.18 11.80 -6.95
N LYS A 53 -25.28 13.13 -6.85
CA LYS A 53 -25.12 13.84 -5.59
C LYS A 53 -26.17 13.40 -4.58
N LYS A 54 -27.45 13.54 -4.94
CA LYS A 54 -28.59 13.26 -4.06
C LYS A 54 -28.71 11.77 -3.69
N LEU A 55 -28.43 10.87 -4.63
CA LEU A 55 -28.70 9.45 -4.47
C LEU A 55 -27.49 8.68 -3.97
N TYR A 56 -26.27 9.19 -4.15
CA TYR A 56 -25.06 8.48 -3.77
C TYR A 56 -24.16 9.27 -2.81
N THR A 57 -23.57 10.41 -3.23
CA THR A 57 -22.52 11.07 -2.42
C THR A 57 -23.08 11.79 -1.18
N ASP A 58 -24.28 12.37 -1.23
CA ASP A 58 -24.95 12.92 -0.03
C ASP A 58 -25.37 11.81 0.96
N LYS A 59 -25.61 10.60 0.44
CA LYS A 59 -25.96 9.41 1.23
C LYS A 59 -24.75 8.56 1.60
N ALA A 60 -23.54 9.03 1.29
CA ALA A 60 -22.31 8.29 1.51
C ALA A 60 -22.15 7.87 2.97
N THR A 61 -21.83 6.60 3.19
CA THR A 61 -21.36 6.16 4.51
C THR A 61 -20.07 6.89 4.91
N LYS A 62 -19.69 6.78 6.18
CA LYS A 62 -18.40 7.26 6.67
C LYS A 62 -17.22 6.73 5.83
N GLY A 63 -17.27 5.45 5.43
CA GLY A 63 -16.24 4.85 4.61
C GLY A 63 -16.18 5.42 3.19
N LEU A 64 -17.32 5.60 2.52
CA LEU A 64 -17.32 6.23 1.20
C LEU A 64 -16.79 7.66 1.26
N LYS A 65 -17.17 8.47 2.27
CA LYS A 65 -16.60 9.81 2.45
C LYS A 65 -15.08 9.78 2.61
N ALA A 66 -14.57 8.90 3.48
CA ALA A 66 -13.14 8.72 3.67
C ALA A 66 -12.43 8.26 2.39
N PHE A 67 -13.09 7.43 1.57
CA PHE A 67 -12.52 6.96 0.32
C PHE A 67 -12.50 8.06 -0.75
N MET A 68 -13.56 8.88 -0.81
CA MET A 68 -13.62 10.06 -1.67
C MET A 68 -12.49 11.03 -1.33
N ASP A 69 -12.26 11.32 -0.05
CA ASP A 69 -11.16 12.19 0.40
C ASP A 69 -9.78 11.59 0.05
N ALA A 70 -9.60 10.28 0.25
CA ALA A 70 -8.32 9.60 0.06
C ALA A 70 -7.93 9.38 -1.42
N ARG A 71 -8.86 9.50 -2.36
CA ARG A 71 -8.66 9.21 -3.79
C ARG A 71 -9.22 10.27 -4.74
N ASP A 72 -9.65 11.42 -4.21
CA ASP A 72 -10.21 12.54 -4.96
C ASP A 72 -11.42 12.14 -5.81
N TYR A 73 -12.39 11.45 -5.20
CA TYR A 73 -13.65 11.11 -5.87
C TYR A 73 -14.68 12.20 -5.66
N HIS A 74 -15.36 12.57 -6.73
CA HIS A 74 -16.37 13.62 -6.73
C HIS A 74 -17.47 13.32 -7.76
N ASP A 75 -18.60 14.02 -7.67
CA ASP A 75 -19.80 13.75 -8.48
C ASP A 75 -19.52 13.69 -9.99
N SER A 76 -18.72 14.63 -10.51
CA SER A 76 -18.38 14.67 -11.94
C SER A 76 -17.47 13.51 -12.38
N LEU A 77 -16.64 12.95 -11.50
CA LEU A 77 -15.90 11.72 -11.78
C LEU A 77 -16.87 10.56 -11.98
N TYR A 78 -17.83 10.39 -11.08
CA TYR A 78 -18.82 9.32 -11.15
C TYR A 78 -19.69 9.42 -12.41
N VAL A 79 -20.24 10.59 -12.72
CA VAL A 79 -21.02 10.77 -13.96
C VAL A 79 -20.16 10.44 -15.20
N LYS A 80 -18.91 10.91 -15.22
CA LYS A 80 -17.99 10.63 -16.33
C LYS A 80 -17.73 9.14 -16.53
N ILE A 81 -17.47 8.38 -15.47
CA ILE A 81 -17.18 6.94 -15.60
C ILE A 81 -18.45 6.13 -15.89
N ILE A 82 -19.63 6.56 -15.40
CA ILE A 82 -20.92 5.94 -15.74
C ILE A 82 -21.21 6.08 -17.23
N ASP A 83 -21.07 7.29 -17.77
CA ASP A 83 -21.35 7.57 -19.19
C ASP A 83 -20.32 6.92 -20.12
N LYS A 84 -19.07 6.79 -19.67
CA LYS A 84 -17.97 6.28 -20.49
C LYS A 84 -17.90 4.75 -20.57
N TYR A 85 -18.38 4.05 -19.54
CA TYR A 85 -18.18 2.59 -19.41
C TYR A 85 -19.47 1.78 -19.13
N PRO A 86 -20.57 1.97 -19.88
CA PRO A 86 -21.83 1.30 -19.61
C PRO A 86 -21.77 -0.24 -19.69
N LYS A 87 -20.99 -0.83 -20.60
CA LYS A 87 -20.85 -2.30 -20.67
C LYS A 87 -20.15 -2.85 -19.43
N PHE A 88 -19.11 -2.15 -18.96
CA PHE A 88 -18.44 -2.49 -17.72
C PHE A 88 -19.40 -2.47 -16.54
N TRP A 89 -20.12 -1.37 -16.33
CA TRP A 89 -21.04 -1.24 -15.20
C TRP A 89 -22.14 -2.30 -15.23
N ASN A 90 -22.73 -2.54 -16.40
CA ASN A 90 -23.76 -3.56 -16.55
C ASN A 90 -23.23 -4.98 -16.25
N SER A 91 -22.00 -5.29 -16.67
CA SER A 91 -21.41 -6.61 -16.45
C SER A 91 -20.90 -6.84 -15.02
N VAL A 92 -20.43 -5.80 -14.32
CA VAL A 92 -19.92 -5.92 -12.94
C VAL A 92 -21.01 -5.83 -11.88
N ARG A 93 -22.17 -5.23 -12.19
CA ARG A 93 -23.31 -5.07 -11.28
C ARG A 93 -23.64 -6.31 -10.44
N PRO A 94 -23.93 -7.48 -11.04
CA PRO A 94 -24.27 -8.66 -10.26
C PRO A 94 -23.16 -9.05 -9.27
N ASN A 95 -21.88 -8.88 -9.66
CA ASN A 95 -20.74 -9.21 -8.81
C ASN A 95 -20.66 -8.32 -7.57
N THR A 96 -20.88 -7.01 -7.73
CA THR A 96 -20.86 -6.07 -6.60
C THR A 96 -21.96 -6.39 -5.58
N LEU A 97 -23.15 -6.79 -6.05
CA LEU A 97 -24.28 -7.13 -5.18
C LEU A 97 -24.05 -8.39 -4.35
N MET A 98 -23.20 -9.32 -4.83
CA MET A 98 -22.86 -10.56 -4.13
C MET A 98 -22.09 -10.34 -2.82
N ILE A 99 -21.45 -9.18 -2.62
CA ILE A 99 -20.71 -8.86 -1.39
C ILE A 99 -21.58 -9.03 -0.14
N LYS A 100 -22.86 -8.66 -0.22
CA LYS A 100 -23.81 -8.82 0.89
C LYS A 100 -23.96 -10.26 1.37
N THR A 101 -23.76 -11.23 0.48
CA THR A 101 -23.82 -12.67 0.82
C THR A 101 -22.56 -13.16 1.53
N LYS A 102 -21.46 -12.39 1.47
CA LYS A 102 -20.16 -12.74 2.03
C LYS A 102 -19.93 -12.15 3.43
N THR A 103 -20.83 -11.31 3.95
CA THR A 103 -20.67 -10.66 5.28
C THR A 103 -20.49 -11.65 6.42
N ASN A 104 -21.27 -12.74 6.45
CA ASN A 104 -21.12 -13.79 7.47
C ASN A 104 -19.73 -14.46 7.41
N GLU A 105 -19.20 -14.68 6.21
CA GLU A 105 -17.88 -15.28 6.00
C GLU A 105 -16.75 -14.33 6.43
N LEU A 106 -16.93 -13.03 6.19
CA LEU A 106 -16.03 -11.96 6.65
C LEU A 106 -16.02 -11.87 8.17
N GLU A 107 -17.18 -11.85 8.82
CA GLU A 107 -17.29 -11.83 10.28
C GLU A 107 -16.65 -13.07 10.93
N ALA A 108 -16.86 -14.24 10.32
CA ALA A 108 -16.21 -15.47 10.76
C ALA A 108 -14.69 -15.39 10.61
N SER A 109 -14.19 -14.79 9.53
CA SER A 109 -12.76 -14.58 9.30
C SER A 109 -12.15 -13.61 10.31
N VAL A 110 -12.83 -12.51 10.64
CA VAL A 110 -12.39 -11.61 11.72
C VAL A 110 -12.38 -12.33 13.08
N GLY A 111 -13.35 -13.20 13.33
CA GLY A 111 -13.36 -14.08 14.51
C GLY A 111 -12.12 -14.97 14.58
N ARG A 112 -11.79 -15.68 13.49
CA ARG A 112 -10.56 -16.50 13.40
C ARG A 112 -9.28 -15.68 13.55
N LEU A 113 -9.24 -14.46 13.00
CA LEU A 113 -8.13 -13.54 13.20
C LEU A 113 -7.96 -13.19 14.69
N LYS A 114 -9.05 -12.93 15.43
CA LYS A 114 -9.02 -12.67 16.87
C LYS A 114 -8.51 -13.87 17.68
N GLU A 115 -8.76 -15.10 17.23
CA GLU A 115 -8.28 -16.33 17.90
C GLU A 115 -6.76 -16.49 17.82
N ILE A 116 -6.16 -16.15 16.68
CA ILE A 116 -4.70 -16.21 16.47
C ILE A 116 -3.97 -14.94 16.91
N TYR A 117 -4.68 -13.81 17.02
CA TYR A 117 -4.18 -12.52 17.47
C TYR A 117 -5.17 -11.85 18.47
N PRO A 118 -5.09 -12.19 19.77
CA PRO A 118 -6.04 -11.71 20.78
C PRO A 118 -6.08 -10.19 20.96
N GLU A 119 -5.02 -9.47 20.62
CA GLU A 119 -4.90 -8.00 20.72
C GLU A 119 -5.55 -7.25 19.57
N LEU A 120 -6.16 -7.94 18.60
CA LEU A 120 -6.84 -7.36 17.44
C LEU A 120 -7.74 -6.18 17.83
N LYS A 121 -7.48 -5.02 17.23
CA LYS A 121 -8.32 -3.83 17.35
C LYS A 121 -9.45 -3.93 16.35
N ASP A 122 -10.63 -3.44 16.75
CA ASP A 122 -11.78 -3.43 15.89
C ASP A 122 -11.60 -2.45 14.73
N ALA A 123 -11.87 -2.92 13.52
CA ALA A 123 -11.96 -2.11 12.31
C ALA A 123 -13.33 -2.27 11.64
N GLU A 124 -13.70 -1.25 10.87
CA GLU A 124 -14.94 -1.19 10.12
C GLU A 124 -14.66 -1.49 8.64
N MET A 125 -15.45 -2.37 8.02
CA MET A 125 -15.34 -2.67 6.58
C MET A 125 -16.43 -1.95 5.81
N TYR A 126 -16.03 -1.11 4.86
CA TYR A 126 -16.93 -0.37 3.99
C TYR A 126 -16.75 -0.83 2.55
N PHE A 127 -17.82 -1.37 2.00
CA PHE A 127 -17.91 -1.75 0.60
C PHE A 127 -18.67 -0.67 -0.16
N THR A 128 -17.96 -0.01 -1.08
CA THR A 128 -18.45 1.14 -1.82
C THR A 128 -18.34 0.88 -3.32
N ILE A 129 -18.92 1.76 -4.14
CA ILE A 129 -18.53 1.86 -5.54
C ILE A 129 -17.53 3.02 -5.69
N GLY A 130 -16.29 2.68 -5.97
CA GLY A 130 -15.20 3.63 -6.15
C GLY A 130 -15.21 4.30 -7.53
N GLY A 131 -14.20 5.15 -7.74
CA GLY A 131 -13.95 5.81 -9.01
C GLY A 131 -13.11 5.00 -10.00
N LEU A 132 -13.12 3.65 -9.93
CA LEU A 132 -12.24 2.76 -10.71
C LEU A 132 -10.74 2.98 -10.46
N ASN A 133 -10.38 3.38 -9.23
CA ASN A 133 -9.00 3.75 -8.88
C ASN A 133 -8.35 2.85 -7.81
N SER A 134 -9.13 2.13 -7.00
CA SER A 134 -8.58 1.28 -5.93
C SER A 134 -9.55 0.16 -5.55
N GLY A 135 -9.05 -1.08 -5.49
CA GLY A 135 -9.82 -2.25 -5.06
C GLY A 135 -9.89 -2.42 -3.53
N GLY A 136 -8.88 -1.96 -2.81
CA GLY A 136 -8.78 -1.98 -1.34
C GLY A 136 -7.79 -0.92 -0.86
N THR A 137 -8.05 -0.35 0.32
CA THR A 137 -7.14 0.52 1.08
C THR A 137 -7.64 0.66 2.51
N VAL A 138 -6.82 1.25 3.38
CA VAL A 138 -7.23 1.64 4.73
C VAL A 138 -7.25 3.16 4.94
N SER A 139 -8.08 3.62 5.87
CA SER A 139 -8.03 4.99 6.44
C SER A 139 -8.38 4.93 7.92
N GLY A 140 -7.38 5.17 8.78
CA GLY A 140 -7.52 4.95 10.23
C GLY A 140 -7.91 3.50 10.54
N ASN A 141 -9.03 3.30 11.22
CA ASN A 141 -9.57 1.97 11.54
C ASN A 141 -10.58 1.46 10.48
N MET A 142 -10.60 2.03 9.28
CA MET A 142 -11.56 1.66 8.24
C MET A 142 -10.86 0.93 7.11
N VAL A 143 -11.41 -0.23 6.73
CA VAL A 143 -11.13 -0.93 5.48
C VAL A 143 -12.08 -0.38 4.42
N LEU A 144 -11.55 0.11 3.32
CA LEU A 144 -12.28 0.75 2.24
C LEU A 144 -12.11 -0.07 0.96
N VAL A 145 -13.21 -0.58 0.41
CA VAL A 145 -13.19 -1.51 -0.73
C VAL A 145 -13.99 -0.93 -1.89
N GLY A 146 -13.31 -0.76 -3.03
CA GLY A 146 -13.95 -0.43 -4.30
C GLY A 146 -14.52 -1.71 -4.91
N ALA A 147 -15.80 -1.99 -4.64
CA ALA A 147 -16.46 -3.24 -4.99
C ALA A 147 -16.36 -3.55 -6.49
N GLU A 148 -16.41 -2.54 -7.36
CA GLU A 148 -16.35 -2.69 -8.81
C GLU A 148 -15.00 -3.24 -9.30
N LEU A 149 -13.91 -2.98 -8.58
CA LEU A 149 -12.60 -3.55 -8.89
C LEU A 149 -12.35 -4.85 -8.11
N ALA A 150 -12.77 -4.89 -6.85
CA ALA A 150 -12.58 -6.06 -5.98
C ALA A 150 -13.42 -7.28 -6.39
N THR A 151 -14.47 -7.08 -7.19
CA THR A 151 -15.36 -8.14 -7.68
C THR A 151 -15.39 -8.29 -9.20
N GLY A 152 -14.43 -7.67 -9.91
CA GLY A 152 -14.24 -7.94 -11.33
C GLY A 152 -13.87 -9.41 -11.56
N LEU A 153 -14.44 -10.02 -12.60
CA LEU A 153 -14.27 -11.43 -12.96
C LEU A 153 -13.84 -11.56 -14.42
N PRO A 154 -13.40 -12.75 -14.88
CA PRO A 154 -13.09 -12.96 -16.30
C PRO A 154 -14.25 -12.63 -17.25
N SER A 155 -15.49 -12.68 -16.76
CA SER A 155 -16.71 -12.31 -17.49
C SER A 155 -17.04 -10.81 -17.45
N THR A 156 -16.33 -10.00 -16.68
CA THR A 156 -16.54 -8.54 -16.61
C THR A 156 -16.06 -7.89 -17.90
N ASP A 157 -16.96 -7.19 -18.59
CA ASP A 157 -16.71 -6.55 -19.87
C ASP A 157 -15.90 -5.26 -19.66
N ALA A 158 -14.59 -5.36 -19.82
CA ALA A 158 -13.69 -4.20 -19.82
C ALA A 158 -13.31 -3.74 -21.24
N SER A 159 -14.09 -4.09 -22.28
CA SER A 159 -13.79 -3.72 -23.68
C SER A 159 -13.76 -2.21 -23.95
N GLU A 160 -14.44 -1.42 -23.11
CA GLU A 160 -14.51 0.04 -23.23
C GLU A 160 -13.29 0.77 -22.63
N PHE A 161 -12.43 0.05 -21.90
CA PHE A 161 -11.20 0.61 -21.35
C PHE A 161 -10.10 0.67 -22.42
N LYS A 162 -9.39 1.80 -22.47
CA LYS A 162 -8.22 1.99 -23.35
C LYS A 162 -7.00 1.20 -22.87
N ASP A 163 -6.92 0.96 -21.57
CA ASP A 163 -5.81 0.26 -20.91
C ASP A 163 -6.23 -1.20 -20.68
N GLU A 164 -5.39 -2.14 -21.13
CA GLU A 164 -5.62 -3.59 -20.97
C GLU A 164 -5.33 -4.08 -19.55
N TRP A 165 -4.72 -3.26 -18.69
CA TRP A 165 -4.35 -3.66 -17.34
C TRP A 165 -5.54 -4.22 -16.54
N LEU A 166 -6.69 -3.55 -16.54
CA LEU A 166 -7.88 -4.01 -15.82
C LEU A 166 -8.41 -5.35 -16.35
N LYS A 167 -8.37 -5.57 -17.67
CA LYS A 167 -8.71 -6.86 -18.28
C LYS A 167 -7.79 -7.96 -17.74
N GLY A 168 -6.49 -7.67 -17.65
CA GLY A 168 -5.50 -8.58 -17.08
C GLY A 168 -5.72 -8.87 -15.59
N VAL A 169 -6.16 -7.89 -14.80
CA VAL A 169 -6.55 -8.06 -13.40
C VAL A 169 -7.75 -9.00 -13.28
N PHE A 170 -8.83 -8.72 -14.01
CA PHE A 170 -10.07 -9.49 -13.91
C PHE A 170 -9.95 -10.93 -14.43
N ALA A 171 -9.11 -11.17 -15.44
CA ALA A 171 -8.94 -12.49 -16.06
C ALA A 171 -8.50 -13.62 -15.10
N LYS A 172 -8.00 -13.30 -13.90
CA LYS A 172 -7.57 -14.27 -12.89
C LYS A 172 -8.23 -14.06 -11.52
N GLN A 173 -9.25 -13.22 -11.45
CA GLN A 173 -9.91 -12.86 -10.20
C GLN A 173 -11.14 -13.76 -9.96
N SER A 174 -11.41 -14.05 -8.69
CA SER A 174 -12.56 -14.83 -8.23
C SER A 174 -13.28 -14.06 -7.12
N LEU A 175 -14.58 -14.28 -6.97
CA LEU A 175 -15.35 -13.69 -5.85
C LEU A 175 -14.88 -14.19 -4.49
N ASP A 176 -14.29 -15.37 -4.41
CA ASP A 176 -13.74 -15.88 -3.15
C ASP A 176 -12.52 -15.06 -2.66
N ASN A 177 -11.89 -14.30 -3.57
CA ASN A 177 -10.81 -13.38 -3.20
C ASN A 177 -11.28 -12.20 -2.36
N ILE A 178 -12.59 -11.89 -2.32
CA ILE A 178 -13.09 -10.75 -1.55
C ILE A 178 -12.81 -10.91 -0.06
N VAL A 179 -12.90 -12.13 0.44
CA VAL A 179 -12.68 -12.42 1.86
C VAL A 179 -11.20 -12.26 2.20
N SER A 180 -10.31 -12.87 1.41
CA SER A 180 -8.86 -12.76 1.64
C SER A 180 -8.37 -11.33 1.45
N LEU A 181 -8.88 -10.58 0.47
CA LEU A 181 -8.58 -9.16 0.28
C LEU A 181 -9.02 -8.33 1.49
N ASN A 182 -10.23 -8.54 2.01
CA ASN A 182 -10.70 -7.75 3.15
C ASN A 182 -9.93 -8.05 4.43
N ILE A 183 -9.51 -9.30 4.65
CA ILE A 183 -8.64 -9.64 5.77
C ILE A 183 -7.27 -9.01 5.60
N HIS A 184 -6.71 -9.01 4.38
CA HIS A 184 -5.45 -8.33 4.06
C HIS A 184 -5.52 -6.85 4.44
N GLU A 185 -6.53 -6.13 3.98
CA GLU A 185 -6.73 -4.72 4.34
C GLU A 185 -7.01 -4.53 5.83
N TYR A 186 -7.74 -5.45 6.47
CA TYR A 186 -7.98 -5.39 7.91
C TYR A 186 -6.67 -5.44 8.68
N ILE A 187 -5.70 -6.27 8.27
CA ILE A 187 -4.39 -6.37 8.92
C ILE A 187 -3.62 -5.05 8.80
N HIS A 188 -3.73 -4.32 7.69
CA HIS A 188 -3.13 -2.98 7.58
C HIS A 188 -3.63 -2.01 8.66
N THR A 189 -4.86 -2.13 9.15
CA THR A 189 -5.38 -1.30 10.27
C THR A 189 -4.71 -1.60 11.61
N GLN A 190 -3.99 -2.73 11.70
CA GLN A 190 -3.28 -3.18 12.89
C GLN A 190 -1.79 -2.83 12.85
N GLN A 191 -1.23 -2.68 11.64
CA GLN A 191 0.18 -2.40 11.41
C GLN A 191 0.54 -0.95 11.75
N VAL A 192 1.82 -0.73 12.05
CA VAL A 192 2.38 0.60 12.35
C VAL A 192 3.64 0.87 11.54
N GLY A 193 3.80 2.12 11.12
CA GLY A 193 4.92 2.59 10.32
C GLY A 193 4.71 2.46 8.81
N ASP A 194 5.32 3.40 8.08
CA ASP A 194 5.20 3.65 6.63
C ASP A 194 6.54 3.96 5.93
N ARG A 195 7.67 3.49 6.49
CA ARG A 195 9.00 3.72 5.89
C ARG A 195 9.17 2.99 4.57
N ARG A 196 9.91 3.67 3.70
CA ARG A 196 9.95 3.42 2.26
C ARG A 196 11.24 2.72 1.83
N ARG A 197 11.58 1.57 2.41
CA ARG A 197 12.55 0.65 1.78
C ARG A 197 11.80 -0.51 1.15
N VAL A 198 12.32 -1.04 0.04
CA VAL A 198 11.76 -2.23 -0.62
C VAL A 198 11.57 -3.35 0.41
N LEU A 199 12.54 -3.56 1.31
CA LEU A 199 12.45 -4.55 2.39
C LEU A 199 11.26 -4.33 3.34
N SER A 200 11.11 -3.12 3.89
CA SER A 200 10.06 -2.85 4.88
C SER A 200 8.68 -2.94 4.26
N GLN A 201 8.49 -2.36 3.06
CA GLN A 201 7.20 -2.42 2.37
C GLN A 201 6.87 -3.84 1.94
N SER A 202 7.82 -4.61 1.41
CA SER A 202 7.62 -6.02 1.07
C SER A 202 7.14 -6.82 2.27
N ILE A 203 7.81 -6.74 3.42
CA ILE A 203 7.40 -7.49 4.62
C ILE A 203 6.03 -7.01 5.12
N LYS A 204 5.73 -5.71 5.03
CA LYS A 204 4.42 -5.15 5.42
C LYS A 204 3.27 -5.74 4.60
N GLU A 205 3.40 -5.75 3.28
CA GLU A 205 2.42 -6.32 2.36
C GLU A 205 2.33 -7.85 2.48
N GLY A 206 3.49 -8.51 2.56
CA GLY A 206 3.58 -9.96 2.69
C GLY A 206 3.08 -10.49 4.03
N ALA A 207 3.16 -9.70 5.10
CA ALA A 207 2.52 -9.99 6.38
C ALA A 207 1.00 -10.07 6.23
N CYS A 208 0.40 -9.12 5.53
CA CYS A 208 -1.04 -9.13 5.27
C CYS A 208 -1.47 -10.37 4.47
N ASP A 209 -0.70 -10.77 3.46
CA ASP A 209 -0.96 -12.00 2.71
C ASP A 209 -0.84 -13.26 3.58
N LEU A 210 0.26 -13.42 4.34
CA LEU A 210 0.44 -14.60 5.17
C LEU A 210 -0.65 -14.72 6.23
N ILE A 211 -0.95 -13.65 6.96
CA ILE A 211 -1.96 -13.70 8.02
C ILE A 211 -3.35 -13.95 7.41
N SER A 212 -3.64 -13.38 6.23
CA SER A 212 -4.87 -13.70 5.49
C SER A 212 -4.96 -15.17 5.13
N GLU A 213 -3.88 -15.78 4.63
CA GLU A 213 -3.78 -17.21 4.33
C GLU A 213 -4.08 -18.08 5.56
N LEU A 214 -3.49 -17.74 6.71
CA LEU A 214 -3.71 -18.43 7.99
C LEU A 214 -5.17 -18.32 8.45
N VAL A 215 -5.78 -17.14 8.31
CA VAL A 215 -7.17 -16.88 8.73
C VAL A 215 -8.17 -17.62 7.86
N ILE A 216 -7.98 -17.64 6.54
CA ILE A 216 -8.89 -18.33 5.62
C ILE A 216 -8.60 -19.85 5.54
N ASN A 217 -7.44 -20.28 6.06
CA ASN A 217 -6.97 -21.65 6.07
C ASN A 217 -6.98 -22.31 4.68
N LYS A 218 -6.58 -21.54 3.66
CA LYS A 218 -6.48 -21.95 2.26
C LYS A 218 -5.33 -21.18 1.60
N PRO A 219 -4.53 -21.81 0.72
CA PRO A 219 -3.50 -21.10 -0.03
C PRO A 219 -4.06 -19.89 -0.78
N LEU A 220 -3.32 -18.78 -0.78
CA LEU A 220 -3.70 -17.61 -1.57
C LEU A 220 -3.39 -17.82 -3.05
N GLU A 221 -4.38 -17.55 -3.90
CA GLU A 221 -4.22 -17.56 -5.35
C GLU A 221 -3.93 -16.13 -5.85
N ARG A 222 -2.64 -15.83 -6.03
CA ARG A 222 -2.15 -14.53 -6.52
C ARG A 222 -1.08 -14.76 -7.59
N LYS A 223 -1.10 -13.95 -8.66
CA LYS A 223 -0.14 -14.08 -9.77
C LYS A 223 1.32 -13.98 -9.29
N TYR A 224 1.61 -13.00 -8.44
CA TYR A 224 2.96 -12.79 -7.90
C TYR A 224 3.43 -13.94 -7.01
N LEU A 225 2.53 -14.65 -6.31
CA LEU A 225 2.89 -15.83 -5.51
C LEU A 225 3.30 -17.00 -6.42
N SER A 226 2.48 -17.30 -7.44
CA SER A 226 2.78 -18.38 -8.37
C SER A 226 4.04 -18.10 -9.20
N TYR A 227 4.18 -16.88 -9.73
CA TYR A 227 5.37 -16.47 -10.48
C TYR A 227 6.61 -16.46 -9.58
N GLY A 228 6.51 -15.82 -8.41
CA GLY A 228 7.61 -15.75 -7.45
C GLY A 228 8.12 -17.13 -7.02
N ALA A 229 7.21 -18.08 -6.78
CA ALA A 229 7.58 -19.46 -6.46
C ALA A 229 8.32 -20.16 -7.61
N ALA A 230 7.85 -19.99 -8.85
CA ALA A 230 8.50 -20.55 -10.04
C ALA A 230 9.89 -19.95 -10.31
N HIS A 231 10.12 -18.69 -9.91
CA HIS A 231 11.35 -17.92 -10.15
C HIS A 231 12.12 -17.60 -8.87
N ALA A 232 11.95 -18.39 -7.81
CA ALA A 232 12.34 -18.02 -6.44
C ALA A 232 13.82 -17.63 -6.29
N ALA A 233 14.74 -18.37 -6.94
CA ALA A 233 16.18 -18.10 -6.85
C ALA A 233 16.56 -16.76 -7.51
N GLU A 234 16.02 -16.49 -8.70
CA GLU A 234 16.28 -15.25 -9.44
C GLU A 234 15.70 -14.04 -8.69
N VAL A 235 14.43 -14.14 -8.28
CA VAL A 235 13.74 -13.07 -7.53
C VAL A 235 14.50 -12.74 -6.25
N LYS A 236 14.98 -13.76 -5.53
CA LYS A 236 15.75 -13.57 -4.29
C LYS A 236 17.07 -12.83 -4.52
N GLU A 237 17.81 -13.17 -5.57
CA GLU A 237 19.08 -12.49 -5.90
C GLU A 237 18.87 -11.05 -6.37
N LEU A 238 17.79 -10.78 -7.11
CA LEU A 238 17.41 -9.42 -7.48
C LEU A 238 17.00 -8.62 -6.23
N PHE A 239 16.19 -9.21 -5.34
CA PHE A 239 15.74 -8.55 -4.12
C PHE A 239 16.91 -8.15 -3.24
N LYS A 240 17.89 -9.04 -3.08
CA LYS A 240 19.11 -8.79 -2.30
C LYS A 240 19.85 -7.52 -2.72
N LYS A 241 19.80 -7.15 -4.01
CA LYS A 241 20.45 -5.95 -4.56
C LYS A 241 19.68 -4.67 -4.25
N GLU A 242 18.35 -4.74 -4.22
CA GLU A 242 17.48 -3.55 -4.17
C GLU A 242 16.75 -3.36 -2.83
N MET A 243 16.73 -4.36 -1.94
CA MET A 243 15.90 -4.38 -0.73
C MET A 243 16.16 -3.21 0.23
N PHE A 244 17.37 -2.65 0.22
CA PHE A 244 17.73 -1.51 1.06
C PHE A 244 17.45 -0.15 0.41
N THR A 245 17.04 -0.13 -0.86
CA THR A 245 16.69 1.09 -1.59
C THR A 245 15.24 1.50 -1.29
N GLY A 246 14.91 2.77 -1.54
CA GLY A 246 13.53 3.25 -1.54
C GLY A 246 12.84 3.23 -2.90
N ASN A 247 13.38 2.49 -3.87
CA ASN A 247 12.84 2.43 -5.23
C ASN A 247 11.92 1.22 -5.41
N PHE A 248 10.62 1.47 -5.36
CA PHE A 248 9.60 0.42 -5.48
C PHE A 248 9.30 -0.03 -6.91
N THR A 249 9.80 0.68 -7.93
CA THR A 249 9.39 0.50 -9.33
C THR A 249 9.50 -0.94 -9.83
N ASN A 250 10.48 -1.70 -9.37
CA ASN A 250 10.68 -3.10 -9.76
C ASN A 250 9.92 -4.11 -8.88
N TRP A 251 9.38 -3.69 -7.74
CA TRP A 251 8.89 -4.60 -6.70
C TRP A 251 7.42 -4.45 -6.36
N LEU A 252 6.88 -3.24 -6.38
CA LEU A 252 5.58 -2.93 -5.80
C LEU A 252 4.83 -1.90 -6.68
N TYR A 253 3.52 -2.11 -6.81
CA TYR A 253 2.57 -1.23 -7.50
C TYR A 253 2.90 -1.06 -8.98
N ASN A 254 3.46 -2.09 -9.61
CA ASN A 254 3.99 -2.05 -10.98
C ASN A 254 3.22 -2.95 -11.96
N GLY A 255 1.97 -3.25 -11.64
CA GLY A 255 1.08 -4.10 -12.44
C GLY A 255 0.91 -3.67 -13.90
N ARG A 256 1.00 -2.37 -14.19
CA ARG A 256 0.90 -1.85 -15.57
C ARG A 256 2.17 -2.06 -16.39
N GLN A 257 3.32 -2.20 -15.73
CA GLN A 257 4.64 -2.24 -16.37
C GLN A 257 5.20 -3.65 -16.48
N LYS A 258 4.90 -4.54 -15.52
CA LYS A 258 5.62 -5.81 -15.32
C LYS A 258 4.80 -7.06 -15.64
N GLY A 259 3.50 -6.94 -15.96
CA GLY A 259 2.65 -8.06 -16.35
C GLY A 259 2.62 -9.16 -15.28
N GLU A 260 3.01 -10.38 -15.64
CA GLU A 260 3.04 -11.53 -14.71
C GLU A 260 4.12 -11.41 -13.62
N SER A 261 5.19 -10.64 -13.88
CA SER A 261 6.28 -10.40 -12.93
C SER A 261 6.04 -9.18 -12.03
N ALA A 262 4.81 -8.64 -12.04
CA ALA A 262 4.46 -7.51 -11.19
C ALA A 262 4.34 -7.90 -9.71
N ASP A 263 4.52 -6.91 -8.84
CA ASP A 263 4.25 -6.99 -7.39
C ASP A 263 5.01 -8.10 -6.64
N LEU A 264 6.17 -8.52 -7.16
CA LEU A 264 7.01 -9.56 -6.53
C LEU A 264 7.52 -9.19 -5.14
N GLY A 265 7.45 -7.91 -4.77
CA GLY A 265 7.67 -7.45 -3.41
C GLY A 265 6.71 -8.12 -2.41
N TYR A 266 5.45 -8.36 -2.79
CA TYR A 266 4.48 -9.10 -1.98
C TYR A 266 4.92 -10.54 -1.75
N TYR A 267 5.35 -11.23 -2.82
CA TYR A 267 5.85 -12.60 -2.73
C TYR A 267 7.06 -12.73 -1.79
N VAL A 268 8.06 -11.87 -1.95
CA VAL A 268 9.25 -11.93 -1.10
C VAL A 268 8.89 -11.67 0.36
N GLY A 269 8.04 -10.68 0.60
CA GLY A 269 7.52 -10.40 1.94
C GLY A 269 6.78 -11.58 2.57
N TYR A 270 5.90 -12.21 1.79
CA TYR A 270 5.13 -13.38 2.20
C TYR A 270 6.07 -14.53 2.60
N GLU A 271 7.08 -14.83 1.79
CA GLU A 271 8.06 -15.88 2.10
C GLU A 271 8.91 -15.55 3.34
N ILE A 272 9.33 -14.29 3.53
CA ILE A 272 10.02 -13.86 4.74
C ILE A 272 9.15 -14.09 5.98
N CYS A 273 7.89 -13.63 5.94
CA CYS A 273 6.96 -13.80 7.07
C CYS A 273 6.66 -15.28 7.32
N LYS A 274 6.51 -16.06 6.26
CA LYS A 274 6.19 -17.49 6.34
C LYS A 274 7.32 -18.28 6.98
N LEU A 275 8.57 -18.02 6.59
CA LEU A 275 9.74 -18.66 7.21
C LEU A 275 9.89 -18.23 8.68
N TYR A 276 9.64 -16.96 9.00
CA TYR A 276 9.62 -16.48 10.38
C TYR A 276 8.58 -17.26 11.21
N TYR A 277 7.34 -17.30 10.73
CA TYR A 277 6.25 -18.02 11.36
C TYR A 277 6.56 -19.51 11.52
N GLN A 278 7.11 -20.17 10.51
CA GLN A 278 7.46 -21.59 10.54
C GLN A 278 8.54 -21.91 11.59
N HIS A 279 9.57 -21.08 11.71
CA HIS A 279 10.66 -21.26 12.68
C HIS A 279 10.26 -20.93 14.12
N ALA A 280 9.22 -20.12 14.33
CA ALA A 280 8.75 -19.77 15.65
C ALA A 280 8.15 -20.98 16.38
N LYS A 281 8.49 -21.13 17.67
CA LYS A 281 7.89 -22.16 18.53
C LYS A 281 6.47 -21.79 18.95
N ASP A 282 6.27 -20.53 19.31
CA ASP A 282 4.96 -19.97 19.63
C ASP A 282 4.38 -19.28 18.39
N LYS A 283 3.32 -19.88 17.82
CA LYS A 283 2.67 -19.37 16.62
C LYS A 283 1.85 -18.10 16.87
N LYS A 284 1.28 -17.95 18.06
CA LYS A 284 0.50 -16.73 18.42
C LYS A 284 1.45 -15.56 18.60
N GLN A 285 2.58 -15.79 19.27
CA GLN A 285 3.63 -14.77 19.37
C GLN A 285 4.16 -14.40 17.97
N ALA A 286 4.38 -15.38 17.08
CA ALA A 286 4.84 -15.09 15.72
C ALA A 286 3.85 -14.23 14.92
N VAL A 287 2.55 -14.51 15.02
CA VAL A 287 1.51 -13.68 14.39
C VAL A 287 1.55 -12.26 14.94
N LYS A 288 1.67 -12.12 16.27
CA LYS A 288 1.80 -10.81 16.91
C LYS A 288 3.05 -10.07 16.43
N ASP A 289 4.21 -10.71 16.40
CA ASP A 289 5.47 -10.13 15.95
C ASP A 289 5.40 -9.69 14.47
N ILE A 290 4.71 -10.45 13.62
CA ILE A 290 4.49 -10.12 12.20
C ILE A 290 3.58 -8.89 12.07
N ILE A 291 2.46 -8.85 12.78
CA ILE A 291 1.47 -7.76 12.67
C ILE A 291 2.00 -6.46 13.31
N GLU A 292 2.63 -6.55 14.48
CA GLU A 292 3.07 -5.40 15.26
C GLU A 292 4.50 -4.94 14.92
N LEU A 293 5.16 -5.56 13.94
CA LEU A 293 6.49 -5.13 13.49
C LEU A 293 6.46 -3.63 13.16
N ASN A 294 7.32 -2.86 13.82
CA ASN A 294 7.46 -1.45 13.50
C ASN A 294 8.23 -1.31 12.17
N TYR A 295 7.49 -1.15 11.08
CA TYR A 295 8.05 -1.03 9.73
C TYR A 295 8.84 0.27 9.51
N ASP A 296 8.72 1.26 10.42
CA ASP A 296 9.56 2.46 10.46
C ASP A 296 10.92 2.25 11.13
N ASN A 297 11.14 1.11 11.78
CA ASN A 297 12.38 0.83 12.45
C ASN A 297 13.24 -0.10 11.60
N ASP A 298 14.16 0.49 10.84
CA ASP A 298 15.07 -0.25 9.96
C ASP A 298 15.80 -1.38 10.67
N LYS A 299 16.23 -1.16 11.92
CA LYS A 299 16.91 -2.20 12.72
C LYS A 299 15.95 -3.32 13.12
N ALA A 300 14.70 -3.02 13.44
CA ALA A 300 13.70 -4.03 13.76
C ALA A 300 13.39 -4.90 12.53
N VAL A 301 13.17 -4.28 11.37
CA VAL A 301 12.92 -4.98 10.10
C VAL A 301 14.11 -5.85 9.69
N GLU A 302 15.34 -5.36 9.84
CA GLU A 302 16.56 -6.11 9.53
C GLU A 302 16.77 -7.30 10.49
N ASN A 303 16.48 -7.12 11.78
CA ASN A 303 16.50 -8.21 12.75
C ASN A 303 15.43 -9.27 12.41
N PHE A 304 14.23 -8.84 12.04
CA PHE A 304 13.15 -9.72 11.61
C PHE A 304 13.56 -10.57 10.39
N LEU A 305 14.17 -9.93 9.38
CA LEU A 305 14.73 -10.64 8.21
C LEU A 305 15.83 -11.66 8.60
N THR A 306 16.69 -11.32 9.56
CA THR A 306 17.70 -12.27 10.05
C THR A 306 17.05 -13.45 10.78
N GLN A 307 16.02 -13.20 11.59
CA GLN A 307 15.31 -14.24 12.34
C GLN A 307 14.48 -15.16 11.43
N SER A 308 13.95 -14.65 10.31
CA SER A 308 13.24 -15.48 9.34
C SER A 308 14.15 -16.51 8.66
N LYS A 309 15.47 -16.25 8.60
CA LYS A 309 16.46 -17.04 7.86
C LYS A 309 16.16 -17.12 6.36
N PHE A 310 15.49 -16.09 5.82
CA PHE A 310 15.28 -16.00 4.38
C PHE A 310 16.62 -15.95 3.64
N PHE A 311 17.60 -15.18 4.12
CA PHE A 311 18.99 -15.25 3.66
C PHE A 311 19.85 -16.13 4.59
N LYS A 312 20.93 -16.69 4.05
CA LYS A 312 21.92 -17.42 4.86
C LYS A 312 22.78 -16.45 5.67
N GLU A 313 23.11 -15.31 5.06
CA GLU A 313 23.89 -14.24 5.66
C GLU A 313 23.04 -13.41 6.63
N LYS A 314 23.70 -12.82 7.64
CA LYS A 314 23.04 -11.85 8.52
C LYS A 314 22.76 -10.57 7.74
N THR A 315 21.64 -9.92 8.05
CA THR A 315 21.27 -8.67 7.37
C THR A 315 22.32 -7.56 7.57
N SER A 316 23.04 -7.57 8.69
CA SER A 316 24.18 -6.67 8.92
C SER A 316 25.30 -6.81 7.89
N ASP A 317 25.56 -8.03 7.41
CA ASP A 317 26.61 -8.27 6.43
C ASP A 317 26.13 -7.93 5.02
N LEU A 318 24.85 -8.21 4.71
CA LEU A 318 24.20 -7.74 3.49
C LEU A 318 24.23 -6.21 3.38
N MET A 319 23.96 -5.50 4.49
CA MET A 319 24.01 -4.04 4.54
C MET A 319 25.43 -3.51 4.32
N LYS A 320 26.47 -4.18 4.84
CA LYS A 320 27.87 -3.81 4.56
C LYS A 320 28.19 -3.93 3.07
N GLU A 321 27.78 -5.02 2.42
CA GLU A 321 27.99 -5.20 0.98
C GLU A 321 27.23 -4.16 0.15
N TYR A 322 26.00 -3.82 0.55
CA TYR A 322 25.24 -2.74 -0.08
C TYR A 322 25.95 -1.38 0.04
N ARG A 323 26.45 -1.04 1.24
CA ARG A 323 27.17 0.23 1.47
C ARG A 323 28.45 0.38 0.64
N LYS A 324 29.13 -0.71 0.29
CA LYS A 324 30.32 -0.66 -0.59
C LYS A 324 30.01 -0.15 -2.01
N LYS A 325 28.75 -0.28 -2.45
CA LYS A 325 28.26 0.15 -3.76
C LYS A 325 27.54 1.51 -3.69
N SER A 326 27.10 1.91 -2.50
CA SER A 326 26.47 3.20 -2.26
C SER A 326 27.46 4.35 -2.48
N PRO A 327 27.07 5.42 -3.18
CA PRO A 327 27.90 6.59 -3.37
C PRO A 327 27.86 7.51 -2.14
N ASP A 328 29.01 8.09 -1.81
CA ASP A 328 29.16 9.18 -0.84
C ASP A 328 29.50 10.48 -1.56
N VAL A 329 29.03 11.62 -1.05
CA VAL A 329 29.54 12.91 -1.51
C VAL A 329 30.92 13.14 -0.89
N VAL A 330 31.95 13.21 -1.74
CA VAL A 330 33.35 13.37 -1.29
C VAL A 330 33.85 14.81 -1.42
N LYS A 331 33.22 15.63 -2.26
CA LYS A 331 33.59 17.03 -2.44
C LYS A 331 32.40 17.83 -2.96
N ILE A 332 32.27 19.07 -2.50
CA ILE A 332 31.37 20.08 -3.07
C ILE A 332 32.23 21.31 -3.41
N ASP A 333 31.95 21.96 -4.53
CA ASP A 333 32.60 23.20 -4.96
C ASP A 333 31.56 24.22 -5.46
N PRO A 334 31.43 25.41 -4.84
CA PRO A 334 32.11 25.85 -3.62
C PRO A 334 31.85 24.92 -2.41
N ALA A 335 32.78 24.83 -1.47
CA ALA A 335 32.67 23.90 -0.35
C ALA A 335 31.42 24.16 0.51
N ASN A 336 30.78 23.10 0.99
CA ASN A 336 29.63 23.23 1.88
C ASN A 336 30.02 24.03 3.13
N GLY A 337 29.17 25.00 3.52
CA GLY A 337 29.46 25.92 4.62
C GLY A 337 30.40 27.08 4.27
N SER A 338 30.80 27.25 3.00
CA SER A 338 31.62 28.40 2.60
C SER A 338 30.88 29.72 2.83
N VAL A 339 31.58 30.67 3.46
CA VAL A 339 31.15 32.06 3.56
C VAL A 339 31.85 32.90 2.49
N GLY A 340 31.20 33.96 2.00
CA GLY A 340 31.78 34.86 0.99
C GLY A 340 31.84 34.28 -0.44
N VAL A 341 30.95 33.34 -0.77
CA VAL A 341 30.83 32.83 -2.15
C VAL A 341 30.46 33.98 -3.10
N ASN A 342 31.22 34.12 -4.18
CA ASN A 342 30.97 35.16 -5.19
C ASN A 342 29.55 35.00 -5.79
N PRO A 343 28.69 36.03 -5.74
CA PRO A 343 27.36 35.99 -6.37
C PRO A 343 27.39 35.74 -7.89
N GLY A 344 28.53 36.00 -8.54
CA GLY A 344 28.78 35.67 -9.94
C GLY A 344 28.96 34.17 -10.21
N THR A 345 29.11 33.32 -9.20
CA THR A 345 29.21 31.87 -9.36
C THR A 345 27.91 31.32 -9.98
N LYS A 346 28.04 30.65 -11.12
CA LYS A 346 26.91 30.08 -11.88
C LYS A 346 26.76 28.57 -11.74
N GLU A 347 27.70 27.92 -11.08
CA GLU A 347 27.73 26.47 -10.97
C GLU A 347 28.11 26.00 -9.57
N ILE A 348 27.47 24.92 -9.13
CA ILE A 348 27.91 24.11 -7.99
C ILE A 348 28.26 22.72 -8.52
N ARG A 349 29.41 22.19 -8.13
CA ARG A 349 29.86 20.83 -8.45
C ARG A 349 29.78 19.95 -7.21
N ILE A 350 29.21 18.75 -7.37
CA ILE A 350 29.11 17.75 -6.31
C ILE A 350 29.79 16.48 -6.81
N THR A 351 30.91 16.11 -6.21
CA THR A 351 31.67 14.92 -6.56
C THR A 351 31.33 13.75 -5.63
N PHE A 352 31.02 12.61 -6.22
CA PHE A 352 30.69 11.36 -5.56
C PHE A 352 31.88 10.40 -5.54
N SER A 353 31.90 9.48 -4.57
CA SER A 353 32.91 8.42 -4.45
C SER A 353 32.83 7.36 -5.56
N LYS A 354 31.71 7.30 -6.28
CA LYS A 354 31.40 6.32 -7.32
C LYS A 354 30.88 7.00 -8.59
N GLU A 355 30.97 6.29 -9.71
CA GLU A 355 30.29 6.71 -10.93
C GLU A 355 28.77 6.59 -10.74
N MET A 356 28.06 7.66 -11.06
CA MET A 356 26.62 7.77 -10.91
C MET A 356 25.91 7.43 -12.21
N VAL A 357 24.64 7.07 -12.14
CA VAL A 357 23.78 6.97 -13.33
C VAL A 357 23.26 8.37 -13.66
N PRO A 358 23.59 8.96 -14.82
CA PRO A 358 23.07 10.27 -15.23
C PRO A 358 21.55 10.29 -15.30
N GLU A 359 20.96 11.47 -15.12
CA GLU A 359 19.50 11.75 -15.17
C GLU A 359 18.69 11.26 -13.96
N TYR A 360 19.32 10.56 -13.02
CA TYR A 360 18.68 10.11 -11.77
C TYR A 360 19.13 10.97 -10.60
N TYR A 361 18.47 12.12 -10.43
CA TYR A 361 18.80 13.10 -9.39
C TYR A 361 17.61 13.34 -8.46
N SER A 362 17.88 13.54 -7.18
CA SER A 362 16.82 13.78 -6.20
C SER A 362 17.23 14.81 -5.15
N PHE A 363 16.62 15.99 -5.27
CA PHE A 363 16.81 17.13 -4.37
C PHE A 363 15.51 17.42 -3.63
N ASN A 364 15.62 17.73 -2.34
CA ASN A 364 14.54 18.28 -1.54
C ASN A 364 14.87 19.73 -1.14
N LEU A 365 13.82 20.49 -0.85
CA LEU A 365 13.96 21.76 -0.12
C LEU A 365 14.48 21.49 1.28
N SER A 366 15.24 22.43 1.85
CA SER A 366 15.52 22.42 3.28
C SER A 366 14.32 22.95 4.07
N GLU A 367 14.42 22.91 5.40
CA GLU A 367 13.41 23.47 6.31
C GLU A 367 13.20 24.96 6.11
N LYS A 368 14.17 25.67 5.52
CA LYS A 368 14.09 27.11 5.20
C LYS A 368 13.20 27.40 3.99
N GLY A 369 12.83 26.38 3.21
CA GLY A 369 11.89 26.51 2.10
C GLY A 369 12.50 26.92 0.76
N LYS A 370 11.63 27.08 -0.23
CA LYS A 370 12.00 27.18 -1.66
C LYS A 370 12.91 28.35 -1.99
N GLU A 371 12.79 29.46 -1.27
CA GLU A 371 13.58 30.67 -1.51
C GLU A 371 15.09 30.49 -1.23
N TYR A 372 15.48 29.46 -0.49
CA TYR A 372 16.88 29.12 -0.19
C TYR A 372 17.47 28.08 -1.15
N MET A 373 16.69 27.55 -2.11
CA MET A 373 17.18 26.63 -3.13
C MET A 373 17.84 27.42 -4.27
N PRO A 374 19.17 27.31 -4.49
CA PRO A 374 19.86 28.05 -5.55
C PRO A 374 19.76 27.37 -6.92
N ILE A 375 19.40 26.07 -6.96
CA ILE A 375 19.45 25.25 -8.16
C ILE A 375 18.40 25.72 -9.17
N THR A 376 18.85 26.08 -10.36
CA THR A 376 17.99 26.47 -11.50
C THR A 376 17.82 25.35 -12.49
N LYS A 377 18.86 24.53 -12.70
CA LYS A 377 18.85 23.37 -13.59
C LYS A 377 19.97 22.40 -13.24
N VAL A 378 19.84 21.15 -13.68
CA VAL A 378 20.97 20.23 -13.79
C VAL A 378 21.67 20.49 -15.11
N ILE A 379 22.98 20.72 -15.08
CA ILE A 379 23.78 20.93 -16.29
C ILE A 379 24.19 19.58 -16.88
N GLY A 380 24.62 18.65 -16.04
CA GLY A 380 25.01 17.31 -16.47
C GLY A 380 26.01 16.68 -15.51
N MET A 381 26.71 15.67 -16.02
CA MET A 381 27.74 14.94 -15.30
C MET A 381 29.11 15.14 -15.95
N GLU A 382 30.16 15.20 -15.13
CA GLU A 382 31.56 15.32 -15.52
C GLU A 382 32.38 14.21 -14.85
N ASN A 383 33.65 14.06 -15.28
CA ASN A 383 34.63 13.16 -14.66
C ASN A 383 34.12 11.70 -14.56
N ASN A 384 33.74 11.14 -15.72
CA ASN A 384 33.18 9.78 -15.82
C ASN A 384 31.97 9.58 -14.90
N ASP A 385 31.04 10.53 -14.93
CA ASP A 385 29.84 10.52 -14.11
C ASP A 385 30.07 10.53 -12.59
N LYS A 386 31.23 11.02 -12.13
CA LYS A 386 31.50 11.20 -10.70
C LYS A 386 31.17 12.59 -10.19
N THR A 387 31.07 13.59 -11.06
CA THR A 387 30.79 14.97 -10.64
C THR A 387 29.50 15.46 -11.26
N LEU A 388 28.50 15.74 -10.44
CA LEU A 388 27.27 16.41 -10.85
C LEU A 388 27.48 17.92 -10.90
N VAL A 389 27.10 18.54 -12.01
CA VAL A 389 27.16 19.99 -12.20
C VAL A 389 25.75 20.57 -12.18
N LEU A 390 25.54 21.53 -11.28
CA LEU A 390 24.27 22.20 -11.06
C LEU A 390 24.39 23.66 -11.44
N GLY A 391 23.49 24.16 -12.28
CA GLY A 391 23.36 25.59 -12.55
C GLY A 391 22.68 26.28 -11.38
N VAL A 392 23.25 27.40 -10.93
CA VAL A 392 22.75 28.17 -9.79
C VAL A 392 22.61 29.66 -10.07
N ASP A 393 21.72 30.31 -9.32
CA ASP A 393 21.61 31.78 -9.30
C ASP A 393 21.76 32.32 -7.88
N LEU A 394 22.91 32.94 -7.61
CA LEU A 394 23.31 33.42 -6.30
C LEU A 394 23.13 34.94 -6.17
N LYS A 395 22.60 35.36 -5.02
CA LYS A 395 22.42 36.78 -4.65
C LYS A 395 23.44 37.18 -3.58
N PRO A 396 23.92 38.44 -3.59
CA PRO A 396 24.73 38.96 -2.49
C PRO A 396 24.00 38.83 -1.15
N ASN A 397 24.76 38.58 -0.08
CA ASN A 397 24.26 38.52 1.31
C ASN A 397 23.09 37.54 1.51
N LYS A 398 23.08 36.42 0.77
CA LYS A 398 22.05 35.40 0.87
C LYS A 398 22.65 34.02 1.16
N GLU A 399 22.05 33.35 2.13
CA GLU A 399 22.33 31.95 2.44
C GLU A 399 21.52 31.04 1.51
N TYR A 400 22.08 29.86 1.20
CA TYR A 400 21.45 28.85 0.37
C TYR A 400 21.60 27.47 0.99
N GLU A 401 20.56 26.66 0.85
CA GLU A 401 20.48 25.33 1.45
C GLU A 401 19.58 24.42 0.63
N PHE A 402 19.99 23.17 0.45
CA PHE A 402 19.20 22.13 -0.19
C PHE A 402 19.69 20.75 0.25
N VAL A 403 18.83 19.74 0.10
CA VAL A 403 19.11 18.39 0.58
C VAL A 403 19.21 17.44 -0.61
N LEU A 404 20.35 16.74 -0.73
CA LEU A 404 20.46 15.56 -1.60
C LEU A 404 19.81 14.38 -0.88
N THR A 405 18.93 13.67 -1.58
CA THR A 405 18.24 12.51 -1.02
C THR A 405 18.59 11.25 -1.78
N ASN A 406 18.47 10.08 -1.17
CA ASN A 406 18.70 8.79 -1.81
C ASN A 406 17.47 8.26 -2.59
N LYS A 407 16.55 9.15 -3.01
CA LYS A 407 15.32 8.74 -3.72
C LYS A 407 15.57 8.31 -5.17
N SER A 408 16.43 9.04 -5.87
CA SER A 408 16.77 8.77 -7.28
C SER A 408 18.25 8.51 -7.48
N PHE A 409 19.13 9.22 -6.75
CA PHE A 409 20.58 9.03 -6.88
C PHE A 409 20.98 7.57 -6.71
N ARG A 410 21.75 7.06 -7.68
CA ARG A 410 22.24 5.68 -7.73
C ARG A 410 23.59 5.62 -8.42
N SER A 411 24.47 4.75 -7.93
CA SER A 411 25.73 4.46 -8.61
C SER A 411 25.49 3.51 -9.78
N LYS A 412 26.41 3.44 -10.74
CA LYS A 412 26.36 2.46 -11.83
C LYS A 412 26.49 1.01 -11.33
N GLU A 413 27.03 0.82 -10.13
CA GLU A 413 27.24 -0.52 -9.53
C GLU A 413 26.00 -1.06 -8.79
N GLY A 414 24.94 -0.25 -8.67
CA GLY A 414 23.69 -0.60 -7.99
C GLY A 414 23.59 0.00 -6.60
#